data_AF-A0A2E8WDG7-F1
#
_entry.id   AF-A0A2E8WDG7-F1
#
_cell.length_a   1.000
_cell.length_b   1.000
_cell.length_c   1.000
_cell.angle_alpha   90.00
_cell.angle_beta   90.00
_cell.angle_gamma   90.00
#
_symmetry.space_group_name_H-M   'P 1'
#
loop_
_entity.id
_entity.type
_entity.pdbx_description
1 polymer ?
#
loop_
_entity_poly.entity_id
_entity_poly.type
_entity_poly.pdbx_seq_one_letter_code
_entity_poly.pdbx_strand_id
1 'polypeptide(L)' 'MWGYGLNGAVWPWLGFFLPLQIGRVAWEMKGWGLVVINSSFDLVRLLIFGMILAYWQ' A
#
# COMPACT_ATOMS: atom_id res chain seq x y z
N MET A 1 -13.72 12.04 -11.51
CA MET A 1 -12.26 12.23 -11.39
C MET A 1 -11.64 11.50 -10.18
N TRP A 2 -12.42 11.02 -9.21
CA TRP A 2 -11.90 10.40 -7.97
C TRP A 2 -11.37 8.96 -8.16
N GLY A 3 -11.87 8.24 -9.19
CA GLY A 3 -11.45 6.87 -9.48
C GLY A 3 -9.98 6.71 -9.90
N TYR A 4 -9.36 7.77 -10.44
CA TYR A 4 -7.95 7.76 -10.83
C TYR A 4 -7.00 7.85 -9.63
N GLY A 5 -7.35 8.61 -8.59
CA GLY A 5 -6.57 8.69 -7.35
C GLY A 5 -6.56 7.37 -6.58
N LEU A 6 -7.69 6.65 -6.58
CA LEU A 6 -7.79 5.31 -6.00
C LEU A 6 -7.00 4.27 -6.80
N ASN A 7 -7.13 4.25 -8.13
CA ASN A 7 -6.34 3.34 -8.97
C ASN A 7 -4.83 3.61 -8.83
N GLY A 8 -4.44 4.89 -8.80
CA GLY A 8 -3.05 5.32 -8.65
C GLY A 8 -2.42 4.94 -7.31
N ALA A 9 -3.21 4.74 -6.26
CA ALA A 9 -2.73 4.27 -4.96
C ALA A 9 -2.74 2.73 -4.84
N VAL A 10 -3.78 2.08 -5.38
CA VAL A 10 -4.00 0.62 -5.24
C VAL A 10 -3.03 -0.19 -6.10
N TRP A 11 -2.77 0.24 -7.35
CA TRP A 11 -1.89 -0.49 -8.26
C TRP A 11 -0.43 -0.61 -7.78
N PRO A 12 0.24 0.49 -7.35
CA PRO A 12 1.59 0.39 -6.80
C PRO A 12 1.64 -0.34 -5.45
N TRP A 13 0.57 -0.28 -4.65
CA TRP A 13 0.53 -1.07 -3.42
C TRP A 13 0.48 -2.58 -3.70
N LEU A 14 -0.43 -3.02 -4.58
CA LEU A 14 -0.56 -4.41 -4.99
C LEU A 14 0.69 -4.95 -5.68
N GLY A 15 1.32 -4.15 -6.55
CA GLY A 15 2.46 -4.58 -7.35
C GLY A 15 3.81 -4.52 -6.62
N PHE A 16 3.97 -3.64 -5.63
CA PHE A 16 5.28 -3.38 -5.01
C PHE A 16 5.30 -3.64 -3.52
N PHE A 17 4.38 -3.04 -2.76
CA PHE A 17 4.38 -3.14 -1.29
C PHE A 17 3.99 -4.54 -0.81
N LEU A 18 2.92 -5.12 -1.37
CA LEU A 18 2.42 -6.44 -0.99
C LEU A 18 3.48 -7.56 -1.19
N PRO A 19 4.10 -7.72 -2.38
CA PRO A 19 5.15 -8.72 -2.58
C PRO A 19 6.43 -8.42 -1.79
N LEU A 20 6.79 -7.15 -1.58
CA LEU A 20 7.96 -6.78 -0.76
C LEU A 20 7.78 -7.20 0.72
N GLN A 21 6.59 -7.00 1.27
CA GLN A 21 6.25 -7.42 2.62
C GLN A 21 6.14 -8.95 2.75
N ILE A 22 5.60 -9.65 1.74
CA ILE A 22 5.58 -11.11 1.69
C ILE A 22 7.01 -11.68 1.61
N GLY A 23 7.89 -11.05 0.82
CA GLY A 23 9.31 -11.41 0.79
C GLY A 23 9.95 -11.31 2.17
N ARG A 24 9.65 -10.25 2.94
CA ARG A 24 10.14 -10.15 4.33
C ARG A 24 9.62 -11.27 5.25
N VAL A 25 8.38 -11.75 5.08
CA VAL A 25 7.89 -12.93 5.83
C VAL A 25 8.68 -14.17 5.43
N ALA A 26 8.82 -14.40 4.13
CA ALA A 26 9.47 -15.60 3.59
C ALA A 26 10.96 -15.68 3.97
N TRP A 27 11.64 -14.54 4.06
CA TRP A 27 13.09 -14.48 4.29
C TRP A 27 13.49 -14.14 5.74
N GLU A 28 12.71 -13.37 6.51
CA GLU A 28 13.02 -12.99 7.90
C GLU A 28 12.23 -13.79 8.97
N MET A 29 11.36 -14.74 8.57
CA MET A 29 10.43 -15.47 9.47
C MET A 29 9.61 -14.55 10.39
N LYS A 30 9.35 -13.31 9.98
CA LYS A 30 8.54 -12.37 10.76
C LYS A 30 7.07 -12.78 10.77
N GLY A 31 6.43 -12.64 11.92
CA GLY A 31 5.02 -13.01 12.09
C GLY A 31 4.09 -12.29 11.11
N TRP A 32 3.18 -13.05 10.49
CA TRP A 32 2.22 -12.57 9.48
C TRP A 32 1.40 -11.36 9.93
N GLY A 33 1.12 -11.22 11.23
CA GLY A 33 0.38 -10.07 11.78
C GLY A 33 1.12 -8.73 11.63
N LEU A 34 2.44 -8.70 11.84
CA LEU A 34 3.25 -7.49 11.68
C LEU A 34 3.29 -7.03 10.22
N VAL A 35 3.27 -7.99 9.30
CA VAL A 35 3.37 -7.73 7.86
C VAL A 35 2.05 -7.18 7.32
N VAL A 36 0.92 -7.74 7.73
CA VAL A 36 -0.40 -7.21 7.39
C VAL A 36 -0.57 -5.80 7.93
N ILE A 37 -0.21 -5.55 9.19
CA ILE A 37 -0.33 -4.21 9.80
C ILE A 37 0.55 -3.21 9.06
N ASN A 38 1.83 -3.54 8.82
CA ASN A 38 2.74 -2.60 8.18
C ASN A 38 2.37 -2.35 6.72
N SER A 39 1.94 -3.38 5.99
CA SER A 39 1.51 -3.26 4.60
C SER A 39 0.21 -2.46 4.46
N SER A 40 -0.74 -2.67 5.38
CA SER A 40 -1.98 -1.90 5.43
C SER A 40 -1.73 -0.43 5.78
N PHE A 41 -0.75 -0.16 6.65
CA PHE A 41 -0.37 1.20 6.99
C PHE A 41 0.22 1.95 5.79
N ASP A 42 1.10 1.30 5.03
CA ASP A 42 1.63 1.84 3.78
C ASP A 42 0.53 2.05 2.72
N LEU A 43 -0.46 1.14 2.61
CA LEU A 43 -1.64 1.34 1.76
C LEU A 43 -2.42 2.59 2.15
N VAL A 44 -2.79 2.72 3.42
CA VAL A 44 -3.57 3.86 3.91
C VAL A 44 -2.83 5.17 3.64
N ARG A 45 -1.52 5.17 3.82
CA ARG A 45 -0.67 6.34 3.52
C ARG A 45 -0.72 6.71 2.03
N LEU A 46 -0.53 5.74 1.14
CA LEU A 46 -0.66 5.93 -0.32
C LEU A 46 -2.06 6.40 -0.74
N LEU A 47 -3.10 5.89 -0.09
CA LEU A 47 -4.50 6.24 -0.37
C LEU A 47 -4.82 7.66 0.09
N ILE A 48 -4.27 8.09 1.23
CA ILE A 48 -4.34 9.49 1.70
C ILE A 48 -3.62 10.42 0.72
N PHE A 49 -2.40 10.07 0.28
CA PHE A 49 -1.68 10.87 -0.71
C PHE A 49 -2.43 10.97 -2.05
N GLY A 50 -3.01 9.85 -2.52
CA GLY A 50 -3.85 9.82 -3.72
C GLY A 50 -5.11 10.69 -3.59
N MET A 51 -5.75 10.71 -2.41
CA MET A 51 -6.88 11.59 -2.14
C MET A 51 -6.49 13.07 -2.07
N ILE A 52 -5.35 13.40 -1.47
CA ILE A 52 -4.84 14.77 -1.42
C ILE A 52 -4.56 15.29 -2.83
N LEU A 53 -3.84 14.52 -3.66
CA LEU A 53 -3.60 14.90 -5.05
C LEU A 53 -4.90 15.02 -5.86
N ALA A 54 -5.87 14.13 -5.65
CA ALA A 54 -7.15 14.19 -6.33
C ALA A 54 -8.03 15.38 -5.91
N TYR A 55 -7.84 15.90 -4.69
CA TYR A 55 -8.52 17.10 -4.21
C TYR A 55 -7.83 18.39 -4.69
N TRP A 56 -6.53 18.31 -5.00
CA TRP A 56 -5.73 19.46 -5.44
C TRP A 56 -5.75 19.69 -6.96
N GLN A 57 -6.29 18.76 -7.75
CA GLN A 57 -6.44 18.85 -9.19
C GLN A 57 -7.86 19.31 -9.57
#